data_AF-A0AAW4HQ83-F1
#
_entry.id   AF-A0AAW4HQ83-F1
#
_cell.length_a   1.000
_cell.length_b   1.000
_cell.length_c   1.000
_cell.angle_alpha   90.00
_cell.angle_beta   90.00
_cell.angle_gamma   90.00
#
_symmetry.space_group_name_H-M   'P 1'
#
loop_
_entity.id
_entity.type
_entity.pdbx_description
1 polymer ?
#
loop_
_entity_poly.entity_id
_entity_poly.type
_entity_poly.pdbx_seq_one_letter_code
_entity_poly.pdbx_strand_id
1 'polypeptide(L)' 'MTELNKGTFVEPSKLALKDYLVQWLEIKMKRIEKNIYVSYSSNMPHHVITNIGMIALQKLNVMHIQE' A
#
# COMPACT_ATOMS: atom_id res chain seq x y z
N MET A 1 2.34 29.56 31.40
CA MET A 1 3.24 28.47 30.99
C MET A 1 2.36 27.27 30.65
N THR A 2 1.99 27.10 29.39
CA THR A 2 1.36 25.86 28.91
C THR A 2 1.81 25.68 27.46
N GLU A 3 2.68 24.71 27.26
CA GLU A 3 3.42 24.50 26.02
C GLU A 3 2.55 23.95 24.89
N LEU A 4 3.03 24.20 23.67
CA LEU A 4 2.38 23.97 22.39
C LEU A 4 2.08 22.49 22.10
N ASN A 5 0.83 22.21 21.75
CA ASN A 5 0.51 21.19 20.74
C ASN A 5 -0.29 21.87 19.63
N LYS A 6 0.42 22.54 18.72
CA LYS A 6 -0.11 22.92 17.39
C LYS A 6 -0.28 21.62 16.59
N GLY A 7 -1.32 20.86 16.90
CA GLY A 7 -1.71 19.67 16.17
C GLY A 7 -2.27 20.09 14.81
N THR A 8 -1.42 20.18 13.79
CA THR A 8 -1.89 20.15 12.41
C THR A 8 -2.51 18.78 12.19
N PHE A 9 -3.84 18.70 12.20
CA PHE A 9 -4.57 17.55 11.69
C PHE A 9 -4.21 17.40 10.21
N VAL A 10 -3.26 16.51 9.92
CA VAL A 10 -2.98 16.09 8.55
C VAL A 10 -4.05 15.07 8.20
N GLU A 11 -4.89 15.37 7.22
CA GLU A 11 -5.91 14.42 6.76
C GLU A 11 -5.20 13.10 6.42
N PRO A 12 -5.59 11.99 7.05
CA PRO A 12 -4.98 10.69 6.78
C PRO A 12 -5.14 10.38 5.28
N SER A 13 -4.03 10.12 4.56
CA SER A 13 -4.05 9.86 3.12
C SER A 13 -5.11 8.82 2.73
N LYS A 14 -5.99 9.18 1.78
CA LYS A 14 -7.01 8.28 1.22
C LYS A 14 -6.42 7.19 0.32
N LEU A 15 -5.10 7.13 0.18
CA LEU A 15 -4.41 6.15 -0.67
C LEU A 15 -4.70 4.74 -0.16
N ALA A 16 -5.40 3.94 -0.97
CA ALA A 16 -5.60 2.53 -0.69
C ALA A 16 -4.31 1.75 -0.98
N LEU A 17 -4.13 0.61 -0.29
CA LEU A 17 -2.99 -0.27 -0.50
C LEU A 17 -2.85 -0.69 -1.97
N LYS A 18 -3.96 -1.00 -2.65
CA LYS A 18 -3.94 -1.37 -4.07
C LYS A 18 -3.32 -0.29 -4.95
N ASP A 19 -3.64 0.98 -4.68
CA ASP A 19 -3.21 2.10 -5.51
C ASP A 19 -1.71 2.35 -5.30
N TYR A 20 -1.24 2.21 -4.05
CA TYR A 20 0.18 2.21 -3.73
C TYR A 20 0.93 1.08 -4.45
N LEU A 21 0.41 -0.15 -4.37
CA LEU A 21 1.06 -1.32 -4.92
C LEU A 21 1.18 -1.29 -6.45
N VAL A 22 0.16 -0.77 -7.14
CA VAL A 22 0.21 -0.54 -8.59
C VAL A 22 1.33 0.44 -8.95
N GLN A 23 1.39 1.60 -8.29
CA GLN A 23 2.45 2.59 -8.52
C GLN A 23 3.84 2.04 -8.18
N TRP A 24 3.95 1.30 -7.08
CA TRP A 24 5.19 0.65 -6.69
C TRP A 24 5.67 -0.34 -7.76
N LEU A 25 4.76 -1.14 -8.32
CA LEU A 25 5.10 -2.14 -9.33
C LEU A 25 5.56 -1.49 -10.64
N GLU A 26 4.92 -0.39 -11.07
CA GLU A 26 5.36 0.39 -12.24
C GLU A 26 6.78 0.93 -12.09
N ILE A 27 7.12 1.46 -10.90
CA ILE A 27 8.48 1.93 -10.60
C ILE A 27 9.45 0.76 -10.55
N LYS A 28 9.05 -0.35 -9.92
CA LYS A 28 9.88 -1.53 -9.72
C LYS A 28 10.21 -2.24 -11.03
N MET A 29 9.27 -2.27 -11.99
CA MET A 29 9.44 -2.89 -13.32
C MET A 29 10.70 -2.42 -14.05
N LYS A 30 11.13 -1.17 -13.84
CA LYS A 30 12.34 -0.62 -14.46
C LYS A 30 13.64 -1.32 -14.01
N ARG A 31 13.58 -2.13 -12.96
CA ARG A 31 14.75 -2.71 -12.27
C ARG A 31 14.64 -4.22 -12.04
N ILE A 32 13.60 -4.87 -12.55
CA ILE A 32 13.39 -6.32 -12.37
C ILE A 32 13.23 -7.01 -13.71
N GLU A 33 13.55 -8.30 -13.74
CA GLU A 33 13.34 -9.12 -14.92
C GLU A 33 11.86 -9.28 -15.27
N LYS A 34 11.58 -9.48 -16.55
CA LYS A 34 10.21 -9.55 -17.09
C LYS A 34 9.38 -10.68 -16.48
N ASN A 35 9.98 -11.84 -16.25
CA ASN A 35 9.35 -12.99 -15.57
C ASN A 35 8.93 -12.66 -14.12
N ILE A 36 9.76 -11.90 -13.39
CA ILE A 36 9.45 -11.44 -12.04
C ILE A 36 8.27 -10.47 -12.11
N TYR A 37 8.29 -9.50 -13.02
CA TYR A 37 7.16 -8.57 -13.21
C TYR A 37 5.85 -9.30 -13.51
N VAL A 38 5.87 -10.29 -14.41
CA VAL A 38 4.68 -11.09 -14.74
C VAL A 38 4.15 -11.82 -13.51
N SER A 39 5.03 -12.45 -12.74
CA SER A 39 4.64 -13.13 -11.49
C SER A 39 4.01 -12.17 -10.48
N TYR A 40 4.59 -10.99 -10.28
CA TYR A 40 4.05 -10.01 -9.34
C TYR A 40 2.72 -9.42 -9.82
N SER A 41 2.62 -9.08 -11.10
CA SER A 41 1.41 -8.50 -11.68
C SER A 41 0.24 -9.49 -11.78
N SER A 42 0.49 -10.81 -11.75
CA SER A 42 -0.57 -11.81 -11.66
C SER A 42 -0.95 -12.17 -10.22
N ASN A 43 0.03 -12.41 -9.35
CA ASN A 43 -0.22 -12.90 -7.99
C ASN A 43 -0.76 -11.80 -7.06
N MET A 44 -0.28 -10.56 -7.21
CA MET A 44 -0.65 -9.47 -6.32
C MET A 44 -2.14 -9.08 -6.43
N PRO A 45 -2.74 -8.96 -7.64
CA PRO A 45 -4.19 -8.79 -7.76
C PRO A 45 -4.99 -9.91 -7.10
N HIS A 46 -4.58 -11.17 -7.30
CA HIS A 46 -5.34 -12.34 -6.86
C HIS A 46 -5.32 -12.53 -5.34
N HIS A 47 -4.16 -12.32 -4.70
CA HIS A 47 -3.99 -12.63 -3.28
C HIS A 47 -3.97 -11.40 -2.38
N VAL A 48 -3.19 -10.38 -2.74
CA VAL A 48 -2.97 -9.22 -1.86
C VAL A 48 -4.09 -8.21 -2.04
N ILE A 49 -4.39 -7.82 -3.28
CA ILE A 49 -5.38 -6.78 -3.55
C ILE A 49 -6.79 -7.26 -3.23
N THR A 50 -7.14 -8.51 -3.57
CA THR A 50 -8.44 -9.11 -3.21
C THR A 50 -8.72 -9.02 -1.70
N ASN A 51 -7.73 -9.34 -0.87
CA ASN A 51 -7.95 -9.46 0.57
C ASN A 51 -7.81 -8.11 1.30
N ILE A 52 -6.75 -7.35 1.00
CA ILE A 52 -6.39 -6.15 1.77
C ILE A 52 -6.19 -4.89 0.92
N GLY A 53 -6.37 -4.98 -0.39
CA GLY A 53 -6.09 -3.88 -1.31
C GLY A 53 -6.97 -2.64 -1.11
N MET A 54 -8.18 -2.80 -0.58
CA MET A 54 -9.11 -1.70 -0.31
C MET A 54 -8.82 -0.96 1.01
N ILE A 55 -7.93 -1.50 1.84
CA ILE A 55 -7.56 -0.87 3.12
C ILE A 55 -6.72 0.37 2.81
N ALA A 56 -7.07 1.51 3.43
CA ALA A 56 -6.24 2.71 3.38
C ALA A 56 -4.84 2.37 3.93
N LEU A 57 -3.77 2.73 3.21
CA LEU A 57 -2.41 2.30 3.51
C LEU A 57 -2.00 2.56 4.97
N GLN A 58 -2.38 3.71 5.51
CA GLN A 58 -2.12 4.11 6.91
C GLN A 58 -2.91 3.31 7.97
N LYS A 59 -3.97 2.62 7.57
CA LYS A 59 -4.79 1.75 8.42
C LYS A 59 -4.40 0.28 8.30
N LEU A 60 -3.49 -0.05 7.37
CA LEU A 60 -2.96 -1.39 7.24
C LEU A 60 -2.22 -1.76 8.54
N ASN A 61 -2.50 -2.95 9.04
CA ASN A 61 -1.92 -3.46 10.28
C ASN A 61 -1.74 -4.97 10.18
N VAL A 62 -1.08 -5.56 11.17
CA VAL A 62 -0.70 -6.99 11.15
C VAL A 62 -1.91 -7.92 11.09
N MET A 63 -3.03 -7.54 11.72
CA MET A 63 -4.24 -8.38 11.72
C MET A 63 -4.77 -8.59 10.30
N HIS A 64 -4.69 -7.57 9.44
CA HIS A 64 -5.10 -7.69 8.05
C HIS A 64 -4.19 -8.60 7.21
N ILE A 65 -2.91 -8.74 7.59
CA ILE A 65 -1.92 -9.54 6.83
C ILE A 65 -2.01 -11.03 7.20
N GLN A 66 -2.51 -11.35 8.40
CA GLN A 66 -2.50 -12.69 8.96
C GLN A 66 -3.69 -13.56 8.51
N GLU A 67 -4.73 -12.97 7.92
CA GLU A 67 -5.89 -13.67 7.33
C GLU A 67 -5.59 -14.27 5.95
#